data_AF-A0A530BKM0-F1
#
_entry.id   AF-A0A530BKM0-F1
#
_cell.length_a   1.000
_cell.length_b   1.000
_cell.length_c   1.000
_cell.angle_alpha   90.00
_cell.angle_beta   90.00
_cell.angle_gamma   90.00
#
_symmetry.space_group_name_H-M   'P 1'
#
loop_
_entity.id
_entity.type
_entity.pdbx_description
1 polymer ?
#
loop_
_entity_poly.entity_id
_entity_poly.type
_entity_poly.pdbx_seq_one_letter_code
_entity_poly.pdbx_strand_id
1 'polypeptide(L)' 'LGLTKVLSYQADAAVRAGALRVVLGPFEPPPWPVSLVHAGQGLLPVKLRAFLDFAAPRLRERLARSL' A
#
# COMPACT_ATOMS: atom_id res chain seq x y z
N LEU A 1 -21.06 1.27 -17.64
CA LEU A 1 -20.14 0.11 -17.43
C LEU A 1 -18.84 0.43 -18.16
N GLY A 2 -17.69 0.13 -17.57
CA GLY A 2 -16.40 0.48 -18.17
C GLY A 2 -15.21 -0.04 -17.37
N LEU A 3 -14.00 0.32 -17.81
CA LEU A 3 -12.73 0.00 -17.17
C LEU A 3 -12.16 1.25 -16.49
N THR A 4 -11.40 1.05 -15.41
CA THR A 4 -10.67 2.13 -14.72
C THR A 4 -9.29 1.65 -14.30
N LYS A 5 -8.35 2.57 -14.13
CA LYS A 5 -7.01 2.31 -13.61
C LYS A 5 -6.88 3.01 -12.25
N VAL A 6 -6.79 2.21 -11.20
CA VAL A 6 -6.67 2.67 -9.80
C VAL A 6 -5.52 1.94 -9.11
N LEU A 7 -5.10 2.42 -7.95
CA LEU A 7 -4.04 1.76 -7.18
C LEU A 7 -4.58 0.48 -6.54
N SER A 8 -3.76 -0.57 -6.46
CA SER A 8 -4.18 -1.90 -6.00
C SER A 8 -4.90 -1.86 -4.66
N TYR A 9 -4.40 -1.06 -3.71
CA TYR A 9 -5.02 -0.90 -2.38
C TYR A 9 -6.41 -0.24 -2.40
N GLN A 10 -6.77 0.52 -3.45
CA GLN A 10 -8.10 1.13 -3.60
C GLN A 10 -9.12 0.13 -4.16
N ALA A 11 -8.68 -0.75 -5.06
CA ALA A 11 -9.53 -1.78 -5.67
C ALA A 11 -9.68 -3.03 -4.80
N ASP A 12 -8.73 -3.27 -3.89
CA ASP A 12 -8.56 -4.48 -3.08
C ASP A 12 -9.85 -4.94 -2.38
N ALA A 13 -10.59 -4.03 -1.74
CA ALA A 13 -11.86 -4.37 -1.10
C ALA A 13 -12.95 -4.81 -2.10
N ALA A 14 -13.06 -4.11 -3.24
CA ALA A 14 -14.10 -4.37 -4.22
C ALA A 14 -13.80 -5.64 -5.05
N VAL A 15 -12.53 -5.94 -5.31
CA VAL A 15 -12.14 -7.21 -5.94
C VAL A 15 -12.35 -8.38 -4.99
N ARG A 16 -11.98 -8.26 -3.70
CA ARG A 16 -12.31 -9.28 -2.69
C ARG A 16 -13.81 -9.52 -2.55
N ALA A 17 -14.61 -8.47 -2.69
CA ALA A 17 -16.08 -8.57 -2.67
C ALA A 17 -16.67 -9.10 -4.00
N GLY A 18 -15.86 -9.37 -5.02
CA GLY A 18 -16.32 -9.83 -6.33
C GLY A 18 -17.02 -8.76 -7.19
N ALA A 19 -17.05 -7.51 -6.73
CA ALA A 19 -17.66 -6.39 -7.44
C ALA A 19 -16.77 -5.85 -8.58
N LEU A 20 -15.46 -6.08 -8.51
CA LEU A 20 -14.48 -5.74 -9.56
C LEU A 20 -13.67 -6.97 -9.96
N ARG A 21 -13.19 -6.98 -11.21
CA ARG A 21 -12.29 -8.01 -11.75
C ARG A 21 -11.05 -7.35 -12.35
N VAL A 22 -9.88 -7.84 -11.97
CA VAL A 22 -8.61 -7.42 -12.58
C VAL A 22 -8.55 -7.94 -14.02
N VAL A 23 -8.19 -7.06 -14.94
CA VAL A 23 -7.98 -7.36 -16.36
C VAL A 23 -6.61 -6.84 -16.79
N LEU A 24 -6.01 -7.44 -17.82
CA LEU A 24 -4.68 -7.07 -18.32
C LEU A 24 -3.54 -7.19 -17.28
N GLY A 25 -3.67 -8.11 -16.31
CA GLY A 25 -2.63 -8.37 -15.29
C GLY A 25 -1.20 -8.54 -15.84
N PRO A 26 -0.96 -9.18 -17.00
CA PRO A 26 0.37 -9.28 -17.59
C PRO A 26 1.03 -7.94 -17.98
N PHE A 27 0.25 -6.86 -18.05
CA PHE A 27 0.69 -5.52 -18.43
C PHE A 27 0.76 -4.56 -17.22
N GLU A 28 0.62 -5.08 -16.00
CA GLU A 28 0.73 -4.24 -14.81
C GLU A 28 2.15 -3.71 -14.63
N PRO A 29 2.31 -2.42 -14.27
CA PRO A 29 3.61 -1.87 -13.94
C PRO A 29 4.14 -2.51 -12.65
N PRO A 30 5.46 -2.48 -12.41
CA PRO A 30 6.01 -2.92 -11.14
C PRO A 30 5.38 -2.15 -9.96
N PRO A 31 5.27 -2.77 -8.77
CA PRO A 31 4.70 -2.13 -7.59
C PRO A 31 5.34 -0.78 -7.29
N TRP A 32 4.51 0.23 -7.03
CA TRP A 32 5.00 1.57 -6.72
C TRP A 32 5.61 1.61 -5.31
N PRO A 33 6.76 2.29 -5.13
CA PRO A 33 7.38 2.39 -3.82
C PRO A 33 6.50 3.20 -2.86
N VAL A 34 6.36 2.70 -1.63
CA VAL A 34 5.65 3.39 -0.54
C VAL A 34 6.65 3.76 0.55
N SER A 35 6.66 5.04 0.91
CA SER A 35 7.60 5.61 1.89
C SER A 35 6.85 6.17 3.10
N LEU A 36 7.39 5.94 4.30
CA LEU A 36 6.97 6.62 5.52
C LEU A 36 7.80 7.90 5.67
N VAL A 37 7.14 9.06 5.65
CA VAL A 37 7.80 10.37 5.75
C VAL A 37 7.56 10.95 7.13
N HIS A 38 8.62 11.46 7.76
CA HIS A 38 8.57 12.18 9.03
C HIS A 38 9.39 13.46 8.97
N ALA A 39 9.10 14.44 9.83
CA ALA A 39 9.89 15.66 9.92
C ALA A 39 11.32 15.33 10.36
N GLY A 40 12.26 15.42 9.43
CA GLY A 40 13.67 15.10 9.65
C GLY A 40 14.42 16.33 10.12
N GLN A 41 14.32 16.68 11.40
CA GLN A 41 15.24 17.62 12.03
C GLN A 41 15.56 17.11 13.43
N GLY A 42 16.79 16.61 13.64
CA GLY A 42 17.29 16.16 14.94
C GLY A 42 17.09 14.69 15.29
N LEU A 43 17.39 14.34 16.55
CA LEU A 43 17.24 12.98 17.08
C LEU A 43 15.76 12.56 17.04
N LEU A 44 15.52 11.37 16.47
CA LEU A 44 14.18 10.83 16.31
C LEU A 44 13.59 10.52 17.70
N PRO A 45 12.46 11.15 18.11
CA PRO A 45 11.88 10.89 19.42
C PRO A 45 11.60 9.40 19.61
N VAL A 46 11.89 8.85 20.80
CA VAL A 46 11.74 7.41 21.09
C VAL A 46 10.35 6.90 20.75
N LYS A 47 9.31 7.70 21.03
CA LYS A 47 7.92 7.39 20.68
C LYS A 47 7.70 7.25 19.16
N LEU A 48 8.33 8.12 18.36
CA LEU A 48 8.23 8.05 16.90
C LEU A 48 8.98 6.84 16.36
N ARG A 49 10.17 6.54 16.91
CA ARG A 49 10.93 5.33 16.54
C ARG A 49 10.11 4.08 16.82
N ALA A 50 9.59 3.95 18.04
CA ALA A 50 8.74 2.83 18.43
C ALA A 50 7.51 2.67 17.53
N PHE A 51 6.88 3.78 17.11
CA PHE A 51 5.78 3.73 16.16
C PHE A 51 6.23 3.24 14.78
N LEU A 52 7.34 3.75 14.25
CA LEU A 52 7.88 3.32 12.96
C LEU A 52 8.24 1.83 12.99
N ASP A 53 8.89 1.36 14.06
CA ASP A 53 9.25 -0.04 14.27
C ASP A 53 8.01 -0.94 14.35
N PHE A 54 6.91 -0.43 14.92
CA PHE A 54 5.62 -1.12 14.97
C PHE A 54 4.90 -1.13 13.60
N ALA A 55 4.82 0.02 12.93
CA ALA A 55 3.97 0.23 11.77
C ALA A 55 4.61 -0.25 10.47
N ALA A 56 5.92 -0.03 10.27
CA ALA A 56 6.62 -0.36 9.03
C ALA A 56 6.48 -1.84 8.61
N PRO A 57 6.73 -2.85 9.46
CA PRO A 57 6.57 -4.25 9.06
C PRO A 57 5.11 -4.59 8.71
N ARG A 58 4.15 -4.10 9.51
CA ARG A 58 2.72 -4.34 9.29
C ARG A 58 2.22 -3.72 7.99
N LEU A 59 2.66 -2.51 7.68
CA LEU A 59 2.31 -1.83 6.43
C LEU A 59 2.91 -2.56 5.24
N ARG A 60 4.17 -2.99 5.33
CA ARG A 60 4.81 -3.79 4.29
C ARG A 60 4.05 -5.08 4.01
N GLU A 61 3.67 -5.83 5.05
CA GLU A 61 2.88 -7.05 4.90
C GLU A 61 1.47 -6.81 4.35
N ARG A 62 0.83 -5.70 4.71
CA ARG A 62 -0.50 -5.36 4.20
C ARG A 62 -0.46 -4.96 2.73
N LEU A 63 0.54 -4.18 2.33
CA LEU A 63 0.73 -3.76 0.95
C LEU A 63 1.19 -4.92 0.04
N ALA A 64 1.97 -5.86 0.58
CA ALA A 64 2.32 -7.09 -0.15
C ALA A 64 1.12 -8.04 -0.34
N ARG A 65 0.04 -7.87 0.44
CA ARG A 65 -1.19 -8.67 0.38
C ARG A 65 -2.36 -7.96 -0.30
N SER A 66 -2.21 -6.69 -0.67
CA SER A 66 -3.26 -5.95 -1.38
C SER A 66 -3.18 -6.29 -2.87
N LEU A 67 -4.21 -7.00 -3.35
CA LEU A 67 -4.36 -7.65 -4.66
C LEU A 67 -3.12 -8.28 -5.29
#